data_AF-A0A6C2D0W9-F1
#
_entry.id   AF-A0A6C2D0W9-F1
#
_cell.length_a   1.000
_cell.length_b   1.000
_cell.length_c   1.000
_cell.angle_alpha   90.00
_cell.angle_beta   90.00
_cell.angle_gamma   90.00
#
_symmetry.space_group_name_H-M   'P 1'
#
loop_
_entity.id
_entity.type
_entity.pdbx_description
1 polymer ?
#
loop_
_entity_poly.entity_id
_entity_poly.type
_entity_poly.pdbx_seq_one_letter_code
_entity_poly.pdbx_strand_id
1 'polypeptide(L)'
;MESDSVIYGLLGRIHLLMRRVGNRITDVEYMRVNKDYAREIVRIALATDNGELAELCGRLRVAMELDAAPEVEVKSGPGLLERLRAIRPQATHPTERYVGSLR
;
A
#
# COMPACT_ATOMS: atom_id res chain seq x y z
N MET A 1 4.98 -2.22 25.20
CA MET A 1 4.54 -0.83 25.44
C MET A 1 5.62 0.18 25.06
N GLU A 2 6.89 0.00 25.46
CA GLU A 2 8.00 0.86 25.03
C GLU A 2 8.24 0.84 23.51
N SER A 3 8.12 -0.33 22.87
CA SER A 3 8.32 -0.47 21.41
C SER A 3 7.33 0.34 20.58
N ASP A 4 6.06 0.44 21.00
CA ASP A 4 5.05 1.21 20.27
C ASP A 4 5.33 2.72 20.35
N SER A 5 5.74 3.22 21.51
CA SER A 5 6.12 4.63 21.66
C SER A 5 7.28 5.01 20.73
N VAL A 6 8.28 4.13 20.61
CA VAL A 6 9.41 4.33 19.69
C VAL A 6 8.96 4.32 18.23
N ILE A 7 8.10 3.37 17.84
CA ILE A 7 7.58 3.30 16.47
C ILE A 7 6.76 4.55 16.13
N TYR A 8 5.82 4.95 16.99
CA TYR A 8 5.03 6.17 16.77
C TYR A 8 5.91 7.43 16.70
N GLY A 9 6.97 7.50 17.51
CA GLY A 9 7.97 8.58 17.42
C GLY A 9 8.68 8.63 16.07
N LEU A 10 9.05 7.48 15.50
CA LEU A 10 9.64 7.40 14.15
C LEU A 10 8.62 7.80 13.08
N LEU A 11 7.41 7.23 13.13
CA LEU A 11 6.34 7.50 12.15
C LEU A 11 5.96 8.99 12.12
N GLY A 12 5.82 9.63 13.29
CA GLY A 12 5.50 11.05 13.38
C GLY A 12 6.60 11.95 12.79
N ARG A 13 7.88 11.64 13.05
CA ARG A 13 9.00 12.39 12.47
C ARG A 13 9.09 12.23 10.96
N ILE A 14 8.86 11.01 10.46
CA ILE A 14 8.78 10.73 9.01
C ILE A 14 7.64 11.54 8.38
N HIS A 15 6.44 11.52 8.98
CA HIS A 15 5.29 12.30 8.51
C HIS A 15 5.62 13.80 8.38
N LEU A 16 6.24 14.39 9.42
CA LEU A 16 6.60 15.82 9.43
C LEU A 16 7.60 16.16 8.31
N LEU A 17 8.64 15.36 8.13
CA LEU A 17 9.64 15.59 7.08
C LEU A 17 9.07 15.37 5.68
N MET A 18 8.24 14.34 5.50
CA MET A 18 7.55 14.09 4.23
C MET A 18 6.66 15.26 3.82
N ARG A 19 5.97 15.89 4.78
CA ARG A 19 5.19 17.11 4.54
C ARG A 19 6.08 18.30 4.18
N ARG A 20 7.23 18.46 4.83
CA ARG A 20 8.15 19.59 4.61
C ARG A 20 8.91 19.50 3.28
N VAL A 21 9.40 18.31 2.94
CA VAL A 21 10.30 18.09 1.79
C VAL A 21 9.53 17.72 0.53
N GLY A 22 8.47 16.92 0.66
CA GLY A 22 7.73 16.38 -0.49
C GLY A 22 6.30 16.92 -0.63
N ASN A 23 5.83 17.79 0.27
CA ASN A 23 4.43 18.20 0.38
C ASN A 23 3.45 17.00 0.43
N ARG A 24 3.88 15.90 1.05
CA ARG A 24 3.09 14.65 1.18
C ARG A 24 2.60 14.49 2.61
N ILE A 25 1.30 14.25 2.75
CA ILE A 25 0.69 13.90 4.03
C ILE A 25 0.57 12.37 4.08
N THR A 26 1.06 11.77 5.16
CA THR A 26 1.02 10.32 5.38
C THR A 26 0.16 9.98 6.58
N ASP A 27 -0.55 8.85 6.54
CA ASP A 27 -1.35 8.39 7.68
C ASP A 27 -0.46 7.61 8.66
N VAL A 28 -0.28 8.14 9.87
CA VAL A 28 0.59 7.53 10.90
C VAL A 28 -0.02 6.25 11.47
N GLU A 29 -1.32 6.24 11.75
CA GLU A 29 -2.01 5.11 12.35
C GLU A 29 -2.05 3.94 11.35
N TYR A 30 -2.35 4.23 10.09
CA TYR A 30 -2.35 3.19 9.06
C TYR A 30 -0.96 2.63 8.79
N MET A 31 0.08 3.47 8.84
CA MET A 31 1.47 3.03 8.68
C MET A 31 1.92 2.11 9.81
N ARG A 32 1.41 2.28 11.03
CA ARG A 32 1.73 1.37 12.15
C ARG A 32 1.21 -0.05 11.92
N VAL A 33 0.03 -0.20 11.33
CA VAL A 33 -0.67 -1.48 11.19
C VAL A 33 -0.45 -2.18 9.85
N ASN A 34 -0.05 -1.44 8.81
CA ASN A 34 0.17 -1.98 7.47
C ASN A 34 1.65 -1.87 7.04
N LYS A 35 2.36 -3.01 7.05
CA LYS A 35 3.78 -3.09 6.66
C LYS A 35 4.01 -2.76 5.19
N ASP A 36 3.09 -3.09 4.28
CA ASP A 36 3.21 -2.77 2.86
C ASP A 36 3.10 -1.27 2.62
N TYR A 37 2.18 -0.61 3.31
CA TYR A 37 2.09 0.84 3.29
C TYR A 37 3.36 1.48 3.87
N ALA A 38 3.88 0.97 5.00
CA ALA A 38 5.13 1.47 5.57
C ALA A 38 6.33 1.31 4.60
N ARG A 39 6.44 0.17 3.89
CA ARG A 39 7.46 -0.05 2.84
C ARG A 39 7.33 0.95 1.71
N GLU A 40 6.11 1.21 1.25
CA GLU A 40 5.88 2.16 0.16
C GLU A 40 6.24 3.59 0.58
N ILE A 41 5.88 3.98 1.81
CA ILE A 41 6.29 5.29 2.35
C ILE A 41 7.81 5.38 2.46
N VAL A 42 8.51 4.34 2.92
CA VAL A 42 9.98 4.29 2.93
C VAL A 42 10.54 4.44 1.52
N ARG A 43 10.00 3.74 0.53
CA ARG A 43 10.43 3.83 -0.87
C ARG A 43 10.31 5.27 -1.41
N ILE A 44 9.17 5.93 -1.15
CA ILE A 44 8.94 7.31 -1.58
C ILE A 44 9.86 8.29 -0.83
N ALA A 45 10.04 8.08 0.48
CA ALA A 45 10.88 8.91 1.34
C ALA A 45 12.35 8.88 0.91
N LEU A 46 12.88 7.71 0.56
CA LEU A 46 14.26 7.58 0.05
C LEU A 46 14.46 8.28 -1.30
N ALA A 47 13.40 8.52 -2.08
CA ALA A 47 13.49 9.23 -3.35
C ALA A 47 13.61 10.77 -3.20
N THR A 48 13.49 11.32 -1.98
CA THR A 48 13.57 12.77 -1.75
C THR A 48 14.99 13.29 -1.49
N ASP A 49 16.01 12.41 -1.53
CA ASP A 49 17.43 12.74 -1.27
C ASP A 49 17.68 13.51 0.05
N ASN A 50 16.88 13.21 1.09
CA ASN A 50 17.01 13.83 2.40
C ASN A 50 17.67 12.87 3.39
N GLY A 51 18.87 13.22 3.86
CA GLY A 51 19.68 12.36 4.74
C GLY A 51 19.02 12.02 6.09
N GLU A 52 18.36 12.99 6.73
CA GLU A 52 17.65 12.74 8.01
C GLU A 52 16.48 11.77 7.79
N LEU A 53 15.73 11.96 6.70
CA LEU A 53 14.62 11.09 6.35
C LEU A 53 15.10 9.66 6.05
N ALA A 54 16.24 9.52 5.35
CA ALA A 54 16.85 8.23 5.08
C ALA A 54 17.26 7.48 6.38
N GLU A 55 17.84 8.19 7.36
CA GLU A 55 18.17 7.62 8.66
C GLU A 55 16.93 7.13 9.41
N LEU A 56 15.87 7.94 9.45
CA LEU A 56 14.61 7.58 10.09
C LEU A 56 13.97 6.35 9.41
N CYS A 57 13.99 6.29 8.08
CA CYS A 57 13.51 5.14 7.32
C CYS A 57 14.30 3.87 7.65
N GLY A 58 15.63 3.97 7.79
CA GLY A 58 16.47 2.84 8.21
C GLY A 58 16.08 2.29 9.59
N ARG A 59 15.86 3.18 10.56
CA ARG A 59 15.40 2.80 11.90
C ARG A 59 13.99 2.20 11.89
N LEU A 60 13.09 2.74 11.07
CA LEU A 60 11.73 2.21 10.94
C LEU A 60 11.73 0.80 10.36
N ARG A 61 12.54 0.52 9.33
CA ARG A 61 12.66 -0.82 8.73
C ARG A 61 13.04 -1.88 9.74
N VAL A 62 13.96 -1.57 10.64
CA VAL A 62 14.36 -2.45 11.74
C VAL A 62 13.23 -2.57 12.77
N ALA A 63 12.67 -1.46 13.24
CA ALA A 63 11.66 -1.45 14.30
C ALA A 63 10.35 -2.16 13.92
N MET A 64 10.00 -2.16 12.63
CA MET A 64 8.79 -2.81 12.11
C MET A 64 9.07 -4.11 11.36
N GLU A 65 10.33 -4.56 11.29
CA GLU A 65 10.76 -5.75 10.54
C GLU A 65 10.22 -5.73 9.10
N LEU A 66 10.45 -4.63 8.38
CA LEU A 66 9.89 -4.42 7.04
C LEU A 66 10.58 -5.28 5.97
N ASP A 67 11.81 -5.72 6.20
CA ASP A 67 12.58 -6.49 5.22
C ASP A 67 12.34 -8.00 5.29
N ALA A 68 11.55 -8.46 6.28
CA ALA A 68 11.10 -9.84 6.33
C ALA A 68 10.25 -10.15 5.09
N ALA A 69 10.49 -11.31 4.48
CA ALA A 69 9.72 -11.78 3.33
C ALA A 69 8.23 -11.73 3.69
N PRO A 70 7.37 -11.14 2.83
CA PRO A 70 5.95 -11.12 3.09
C PRO A 70 5.46 -12.57 3.16
N GLU A 71 4.79 -12.91 4.26
CA GLU A 71 4.05 -14.15 4.40
C GLU A 71 2.82 -14.01 3.51
N VAL A 72 3.01 -14.28 2.22
CA VAL A 72 1.94 -14.23 1.24
C VAL A 72 1.03 -15.41 1.57
N GLU A 73 -0.05 -15.16 2.33
CA GLU A 73 -1.19 -16.07 2.35
C GLU A 73 -1.81 -16.04 0.95
N VAL A 74 -1.23 -16.81 0.04
CA VAL A 74 -1.84 -17.10 -1.25
C VAL A 74 -3.04 -17.97 -0.94
N LYS A 75 -4.21 -17.35 -0.75
CA LYS A 75 -5.48 -18.08 -0.74
C LYS A 75 -5.64 -18.71 -2.12
N SER A 76 -5.31 -19.99 -2.21
CA SER A 76 -5.44 -20.86 -3.38
C SER A 76 -6.92 -21.13 -3.69
N GLY A 77 -7.65 -20.07 -4.02
CA GLY A 77 -8.99 -20.16 -4.57
C GLY A 77 -8.94 -20.25 -6.11
N PRO A 78 -10.01 -20.72 -6.76
CA PRO A 78 -10.10 -20.69 -8.21
C PRO A 78 -9.88 -19.24 -8.69
N GLY A 79 -9.00 -19.09 -9.68
CA GLY A 79 -8.57 -17.78 -10.16
C GLY A 79 -9.74 -16.94 -10.67
N LEU A 80 -9.56 -15.63 -10.73
CA LEU A 80 -10.58 -14.70 -11.22
C LEU A 80 -11.16 -15.12 -12.58
N LEU A 81 -10.30 -15.56 -13.50
CA LEU A 81 -10.69 -16.06 -14.82
C LEU A 81 -11.61 -17.29 -14.76
N GLU A 82 -11.36 -18.20 -13.82
CA GLU A 82 -12.15 -19.41 -13.65
C GLU A 82 -13.52 -19.10 -13.04
N ARG A 83 -13.57 -18.20 -12.07
CA ARG A 83 -14.82 -17.68 -11.50
C ARG A 83 -15.67 -16.96 -12.54
N LEU A 84 -15.05 -16.09 -13.34
CA LEU A 84 -15.75 -15.37 -14.42
C LEU A 84 -16.27 -16.33 -15.50
N ARG A 85 -15.55 -17.41 -15.79
CA ARG A 85 -16.00 -18.46 -16.73
C ARG A 85 -17.20 -19.23 -16.19
N ALA A 86 -17.21 -19.55 -14.90
CA ALA A 86 -18.32 -20.24 -14.24
C ALA A 86 -19.60 -19.39 -14.16
N ILE A 87 -19.46 -18.06 -14.05
CA ILE A 87 -20.59 -17.12 -13.97
C ILE A 87 -21.19 -16.80 -15.34
N ARG A 88 -20.49 -17.10 -16.45
CA ARG A 88 -20.95 -16.69 -17.79
C ARG A 88 -22.30 -17.36 -18.13
N PRO A 89 -23.41 -16.60 -18.21
CA PRO A 89 -24.66 -17.16 -18.69
C PRO A 89 -24.50 -17.51 -20.17
N GLN A 90 -24.98 -18.69 -20.56
CA GLN A 90 -25.16 -19.05 -21.97
C GLN A 90 -26.05 -17.97 -22.59
N ALA A 91 -25.50 -17.18 -23.51
CA ALA A 91 -26.22 -16.06 -24.10
C ALA A 91 -27.38 -16.59 -24.95
N THR A 92 -28.63 -16.33 -24.52
CA THR A 92 -29.84 -16.81 -25.19
C THR A 92 -30.48 -15.80 -26.14
N HIS A 93 -29.82 -14.68 -26.50
CA HIS A 93 -30.44 -13.65 -27.34
C HIS A 93 -29.56 -13.17 -28.51
N PRO A 94 -30.19 -12.88 -29.68
CA PRO A 94 -29.50 -12.44 -30.88
C PRO A 94 -28.97 -11.00 -30.74
N THR A 95 -27.86 -10.76 -31.43
CA THR A 95 -27.07 -9.53 -31.47
C THR A 95 -27.81 -8.38 -32.18
N GLU A 96 -28.62 -7.61 -31.46
CA GLU A 96 -28.93 -6.23 -31.86
C GLU A 96 -28.33 -5.26 -30.83
N ARG A 97 -27.27 -4.57 -31.26
CA ARG A 97 -26.52 -3.58 -30.48
C ARG A 97 -27.31 -2.27 -30.48
N TYR A 98 -27.91 -1.90 -29.34
CA TYR A 98 -28.50 -0.58 -29.16
C TYR A 98 -27.38 0.47 -29.01
N VAL A 99 -27.25 1.36 -30.00
CA VAL A 99 -26.34 2.52 -29.94
C VAL A 99 -27.20 3.77 -29.75
N GLY A 100 -27.44 4.14 -28.50
CA GLY A 100 -28.03 5.43 -28.15
C GLY A 100 -26.97 6.52 -28.25
N SER A 101 -27.12 7.44 -29.21
CA SER A 101 -26.26 8.62 -29.34
C SER A 101 -26.47 9.56 -28.14
N LEU A 102 -25.46 9.73 -27.28
CA LEU A 102 -25.45 10.83 -26.32
C LEU A 102 -25.29 12.14 -27.09
N ARG A 103 -26.21 13.08 -26.85
CA ARG A 103 -26.12 14.48 -27.28
C ARG A 103 -25.21 15.26 -26.34
#